data_AF-A0A847FV45-F1
#
_entry.id   AF-A0A847FV45-F1
#
_cell.length_a   1.000
_cell.length_b   1.000
_cell.length_c   1.000
_cell.angle_alpha   90.00
_cell.angle_beta   90.00
_cell.angle_gamma   90.00
#
_symmetry.space_group_name_H-M   'P 1'
#
loop_
_entity.id
_entity.type
_entity.pdbx_description
1 polymer ?
#
loop_
_entity_poly.entity_id
_entity_poly.type
_entity_poly.pdbx_seq_one_letter_code
_entity_poly.pdbx_strand_id
1 'polypeptide(L)'
;MTMKATDDQLRAATKIVQDQNRSRGERIVEAIQFLREIPDNATPWARTLRALAAYDSVSTIADRHILRDLLGMLGYERAFHLERFVDSGDTAGIDEAFAYLKAQAERYAPSTDPLLCALTPWLMWEYLSGKMEPVADLTLALTPFFVLLDEMNISRVEYYFSDFLSVLEGGRDEDGFTRETIKLHGFPASARDKNGDPKPRDSDGRYVPSELRLPPNLYFVGTVNVDETTHAFSPKVLDRAFTIEITDVDFEGYPADTAVPVTEEQADRLRQKLLAPFARQGQFGIVNKDEIRSFVAAHRAYRTQLHALKATLQPFDLHFAYRIFDEIIAFCANAQANQLWTDLGGLDTAFDCAVLMKVLPKFHGPRSRLEQPLRSVLAWTLNPTDPEGMRQEIDEWTRDAGACLSLRRELDRHLLGGEATRFRYANTARKVVCMLQSLHALGFASFA
;
A
#
# COMPACT_ATOMS: atom_id res chain seq x y z
N MET A 1 42.58 27.41 -18.09
CA MET A 1 43.14 28.46 -17.19
C MET A 1 42.21 28.80 -16.01
N THR A 2 41.01 28.20 -15.93
CA THR A 2 39.95 28.48 -14.94
C THR A 2 40.02 27.68 -13.64
N MET A 3 40.64 26.48 -13.61
CA MET A 3 40.75 25.67 -12.36
C MET A 3 41.80 26.18 -11.37
N LYS A 4 42.82 26.93 -11.83
CA LYS A 4 43.92 27.37 -10.95
C LYS A 4 43.51 28.55 -10.04
N ALA A 5 42.57 29.37 -10.49
CA ALA A 5 42.06 30.51 -9.74
C ALA A 5 41.14 30.09 -8.56
N THR A 6 40.44 28.96 -8.66
CA THR A 6 39.49 28.45 -7.65
C THR A 6 40.21 27.84 -6.44
N ASP A 7 41.34 27.18 -6.67
CA ASP A 7 42.14 26.54 -5.64
C ASP A 7 42.89 27.57 -4.77
N ASP A 8 43.33 28.68 -5.38
CA ASP A 8 43.95 29.80 -4.66
C ASP A 8 42.92 30.58 -3.82
N GLN A 9 41.66 30.65 -4.25
CA GLN A 9 40.55 31.25 -3.49
C GLN A 9 40.11 30.37 -2.31
N LEU A 10 40.06 29.04 -2.48
CA LEU A 10 39.82 28.13 -1.36
C LEU A 10 40.94 28.22 -0.32
N ARG A 11 42.21 28.28 -0.75
CA ARG A 11 43.36 28.47 0.15
C ARG A 11 43.32 29.80 0.89
N ALA A 12 42.81 30.86 0.25
CA ALA A 12 42.60 32.16 0.90
C ALA A 12 41.51 32.10 1.98
N ALA A 13 40.38 31.42 1.71
CA ALA A 13 39.32 31.20 2.70
C ALA A 13 39.82 30.34 3.88
N THR A 14 40.63 29.31 3.61
CA THR A 14 41.28 28.51 4.67
C THR A 14 42.23 29.34 5.53
N LYS A 15 42.95 30.31 4.94
CA LYS A 15 43.82 31.24 5.68
C LYS A 15 43.05 32.18 6.60
N ILE A 16 41.84 32.62 6.21
CA ILE A 16 40.96 33.47 7.04
C ILE A 16 40.45 32.68 8.26
N VAL A 17 40.06 31.42 8.06
CA VAL A 17 39.60 30.53 9.16
C VAL A 17 40.73 30.22 10.14
N GLN A 18 41.99 30.21 9.68
CA GLN A 18 43.17 29.86 10.46
C GLN A 18 43.86 31.05 11.16
N ASP A 19 43.46 32.30 10.90
CA ASP A 19 44.02 33.47 11.58
C ASP A 19 43.70 33.41 13.08
N GLN A 20 44.70 33.35 13.97
CA GLN A 20 44.47 33.16 15.40
C GLN A 20 44.24 34.47 16.18
N ASN A 21 44.34 35.63 15.52
CA ASN A 21 44.19 36.94 16.16
C ASN A 21 42.74 37.48 16.16
N ARG A 22 41.76 36.70 15.69
CA ARG A 22 40.32 37.06 15.63
C ARG A 22 39.45 35.99 16.31
N SER A 23 38.24 36.35 16.75
CA SER A 23 37.35 35.40 17.42
C SER A 23 36.89 34.27 16.48
N ARG A 24 36.63 33.07 17.01
CA ARG A 24 36.25 31.89 16.18
C ARG A 24 34.98 32.11 15.36
N GLY A 25 34.02 32.89 15.88
CA GLY A 25 32.79 33.25 15.17
C GLY A 25 33.01 34.23 14.00
N GLU A 26 33.80 35.29 14.22
CA GLU A 26 34.08 36.29 13.17
C GLU A 26 34.84 35.69 11.98
N ARG A 27 35.78 34.77 12.26
CA ARG A 27 36.56 34.06 11.21
C ARG A 27 35.71 33.18 10.31
N ILE A 28 34.70 32.54 10.88
CA ILE A 28 33.79 31.65 10.15
C ILE A 28 32.83 32.50 9.30
N VAL A 29 32.30 33.60 9.84
CA VAL A 29 31.41 34.51 9.10
C VAL A 29 32.11 35.19 7.93
N GLU A 30 33.35 35.66 8.10
CA GLU A 30 34.13 36.33 7.06
C GLU A 30 34.58 35.35 5.95
N ALA A 31 34.93 34.11 6.31
CA ALA A 31 35.22 33.06 5.34
C ALA A 31 33.97 32.65 4.53
N ILE A 32 32.80 32.65 5.15
CA ILE A 32 31.51 32.38 4.48
C ILE A 32 31.11 33.55 3.55
N GLN A 33 31.35 34.80 3.95
CA GLN A 33 31.14 35.98 3.08
C GLN A 33 32.08 35.97 1.87
N PHE A 34 33.35 35.61 2.07
CA PHE A 34 34.33 35.46 1.00
C PHE A 34 33.96 34.35 -0.02
N LEU A 35 33.39 33.24 0.45
CA LEU A 35 32.90 32.14 -0.41
C LEU A 35 31.54 32.44 -1.10
N ARG A 36 30.85 33.51 -0.70
CA ARG A 36 29.60 33.96 -1.33
C ARG A 36 29.82 34.83 -2.57
N GLU A 37 30.97 35.51 -2.68
CA GLU A 37 31.30 36.37 -3.84
C GLU A 37 31.85 35.59 -5.06
N ILE A 38 31.93 34.26 -4.97
CA ILE A 38 32.33 33.38 -6.07
C ILE A 38 31.15 33.21 -7.06
N PRO A 39 31.33 33.42 -8.39
CA PRO A 39 30.22 33.42 -9.36
C PRO A 39 29.41 32.10 -9.42
N ASP A 40 28.09 32.20 -9.68
CA ASP A 40 27.05 31.14 -9.57
C ASP A 40 27.30 29.84 -10.36
N ASN A 41 28.22 29.83 -11.31
CA ASN A 41 28.52 28.69 -12.16
C ASN A 41 29.56 27.70 -11.58
N ALA A 42 29.95 27.86 -10.32
CA ALA A 42 30.91 26.99 -9.64
C ALA A 42 30.23 25.78 -8.93
N THR A 43 29.95 24.71 -9.69
CA THR A 43 29.67 23.30 -9.30
C THR A 43 28.61 22.95 -8.22
N PRO A 44 27.88 21.81 -8.35
CA PRO A 44 26.81 21.38 -7.43
C PRO A 44 27.22 21.27 -5.95
N TRP A 45 28.48 20.94 -5.67
CA TRP A 45 29.06 20.78 -4.33
C TRP A 45 28.97 22.04 -3.45
N ALA A 46 29.16 23.23 -4.02
CA ALA A 46 29.13 24.49 -3.27
C ALA A 46 27.71 24.90 -2.83
N ARG A 47 26.67 24.40 -3.52
CA ARG A 47 25.26 24.64 -3.19
C ARG A 47 24.78 23.71 -2.07
N THR A 48 25.26 22.48 -2.05
CA THR A 48 24.94 21.46 -1.03
C THR A 48 25.59 21.76 0.33
N LEU A 49 26.84 22.25 0.35
CA LEU A 49 27.50 22.69 1.57
C LEU A 49 26.80 23.90 2.24
N ARG A 50 26.22 24.81 1.45
CA ARG A 50 25.44 25.96 1.99
C ARG A 50 24.13 25.54 2.66
N ALA A 51 23.52 24.43 2.22
CA ALA A 51 22.30 23.89 2.83
C ALA A 51 22.59 23.08 4.11
N LEU A 52 23.71 22.36 4.15
CA LEU A 52 24.16 21.62 5.33
C LEU A 52 24.72 22.54 6.44
N ALA A 53 25.33 23.67 6.08
CA ALA A 53 25.80 24.68 7.03
C ALA A 53 24.68 25.43 7.78
N ALA A 54 23.40 25.15 7.48
CA ALA A 54 22.26 25.69 8.22
C ALA A 54 21.91 24.87 9.49
N TYR A 55 22.60 23.75 9.74
CA TYR A 55 22.43 22.92 10.92
C TYR A 55 23.76 22.81 11.68
N ASP A 56 23.81 23.37 12.90
CA ASP A 56 25.07 23.65 13.60
C ASP A 56 25.82 22.44 14.17
N SER A 57 25.25 21.22 14.24
CA SER A 57 25.95 19.96 14.60
C SER A 57 25.00 18.78 14.86
N VAL A 58 25.50 17.53 14.77
CA VAL A 58 24.85 16.29 15.28
C VAL A 58 24.91 16.17 16.81
N SER A 59 25.59 17.09 17.50
CA SER A 59 25.70 17.07 18.97
C SER A 59 24.38 17.35 19.71
N THR A 60 23.27 17.46 19.00
CA THR A 60 21.91 17.53 19.55
C THR A 60 21.22 16.17 19.68
N ILE A 61 21.79 15.07 19.17
CA ILE A 61 21.36 13.72 19.55
C ILE A 61 22.11 13.35 20.84
N ALA A 62 21.54 13.75 21.97
CA ALA A 62 22.22 13.74 23.27
C ALA A 62 22.38 12.35 23.92
N ASP A 63 21.81 11.29 23.36
CA ASP A 63 21.78 9.98 24.03
C ASP A 63 22.51 8.88 23.26
N ARG A 64 23.63 8.42 23.85
CA ARG A 64 24.49 7.35 23.32
C ARG A 64 23.77 6.00 23.22
N HIS A 65 22.72 5.78 24.01
CA HIS A 65 21.92 4.57 23.93
C HIS A 65 21.07 4.53 22.66
N ILE A 66 20.55 5.68 22.23
CA ILE A 66 19.69 5.79 21.04
C ILE A 66 20.48 5.47 19.77
N LEU A 67 21.71 5.98 19.65
CA LEU A 67 22.59 5.70 18.53
C LEU A 67 23.01 4.21 18.48
N ARG A 68 23.26 3.61 19.65
CA ARG A 68 23.63 2.19 19.77
C ARG A 68 22.47 1.28 19.37
N ASP A 69 21.26 1.58 19.80
CA ASP A 69 20.07 0.77 19.50
C ASP A 69 19.68 0.87 18.02
N LEU A 70 19.85 2.06 17.40
CA LEU A 70 19.73 2.31 15.96
C LEU A 70 20.64 1.40 15.12
N LEU A 71 21.89 1.25 15.53
CA LEU A 71 22.91 0.45 14.82
C LEU A 71 22.72 -1.06 15.06
N GLY A 72 22.27 -1.45 16.25
CA GLY A 72 21.90 -2.83 16.57
C GLY A 72 20.70 -3.32 15.75
N MET A 73 19.68 -2.48 15.57
CA MET A 73 18.48 -2.82 14.76
C MET A 73 18.77 -3.05 13.28
N LEU A 74 19.82 -2.43 12.74
CA LEU A 74 20.27 -2.58 11.35
C LEU A 74 21.15 -3.84 11.13
N GLY A 75 21.38 -4.66 12.16
CA GLY A 75 22.14 -5.92 12.06
C GLY A 75 23.67 -5.73 12.01
N TYR A 76 24.16 -4.53 12.35
CA TYR A 76 25.58 -4.17 12.23
C TYR A 76 26.45 -4.49 13.46
N GLU A 77 25.92 -5.18 14.49
CA GLU A 77 26.65 -5.49 15.73
C GLU A 77 28.00 -6.21 15.52
N ARG A 78 28.19 -6.91 14.39
CA ARG A 78 29.39 -7.73 14.15
C ARG A 78 30.34 -7.21 13.08
N ALA A 79 29.91 -6.26 12.23
CA ALA A 79 30.71 -5.86 11.06
C ALA A 79 31.66 -4.69 11.35
N PHE A 80 31.32 -3.84 12.33
CA PHE A 80 32.16 -2.75 12.79
C PHE A 80 32.00 -2.69 14.31
N HIS A 81 33.08 -2.93 15.07
CA HIS A 81 33.11 -2.78 16.53
C HIS A 81 32.91 -1.30 16.94
N LEU A 82 31.70 -0.78 16.74
CA LEU A 82 31.31 0.62 16.94
C LEU A 82 31.09 0.98 18.41
N GLU A 83 30.84 -0.02 19.27
CA GLU A 83 30.82 0.15 20.73
C GLU A 83 32.09 0.85 21.25
N ARG A 84 33.24 0.53 20.64
CA ARG A 84 34.54 1.08 21.05
C ARG A 84 34.68 2.58 20.76
N PHE A 85 34.00 3.09 19.72
CA PHE A 85 34.04 4.50 19.30
C PHE A 85 33.01 5.35 20.08
N VAL A 86 31.87 4.76 20.44
CA VAL A 86 30.83 5.40 21.25
C VAL A 86 31.26 5.49 22.73
N ASP A 87 31.95 4.47 23.24
CA ASP A 87 32.53 4.49 24.59
C ASP A 87 33.75 5.42 24.70
N SER A 88 34.51 5.59 23.61
CA SER A 88 35.68 6.49 23.56
C SER A 88 35.34 7.95 23.25
N GLY A 89 34.12 8.26 22.81
CA GLY A 89 33.71 9.61 22.41
C GLY A 89 34.35 10.09 21.10
N ASP A 90 34.76 9.18 20.22
CA ASP A 90 35.44 9.50 18.97
C ASP A 90 34.42 9.83 17.87
N THR A 91 34.14 11.12 17.73
CA THR A 91 33.16 11.66 16.78
C THR A 91 33.56 11.45 15.32
N ALA A 92 34.86 11.36 15.01
CA ALA A 92 35.34 11.18 13.64
C ALA A 92 35.04 9.77 13.08
N GLY A 93 35.17 8.74 13.92
CA GLY A 93 34.81 7.36 13.55
C GLY A 93 33.30 7.14 13.39
N ILE A 94 32.49 7.90 14.15
CA ILE A 94 31.03 7.91 14.01
C ILE A 94 30.63 8.55 12.68
N ASP A 95 31.27 9.67 12.30
CA ASP A 95 31.02 10.35 11.02
C ASP A 95 31.42 9.47 9.81
N GLU A 96 32.49 8.70 9.91
CA GLU A 96 32.96 7.78 8.87
C GLU A 96 32.02 6.57 8.68
N ALA A 97 31.52 5.99 9.78
CA ALA A 97 30.51 4.93 9.75
C ALA A 97 29.18 5.42 9.14
N PHE A 98 28.80 6.66 9.44
CA PHE A 98 27.61 7.28 8.88
C PHE A 98 27.75 7.55 7.38
N ALA A 99 28.94 7.98 6.93
CA ALA A 99 29.26 8.14 5.51
C ALA A 99 29.19 6.82 4.73
N TYR A 100 29.65 5.72 5.34
CA TYR A 100 29.57 4.38 4.74
C TYR A 100 28.13 3.86 4.63
N LEU A 101 27.32 4.00 5.69
CA LEU A 101 25.89 3.63 5.67
C LEU A 101 25.10 4.43 4.64
N LYS A 102 25.40 5.73 4.51
CA LYS A 102 24.83 6.59 3.47
C LYS A 102 25.21 6.13 2.06
N ALA A 103 26.46 5.75 1.83
CA ALA A 103 26.93 5.23 0.54
C ALA A 103 26.30 3.87 0.17
N GLN A 104 26.00 3.01 1.16
CA GLN A 104 25.26 1.76 0.91
C GLN A 104 23.77 2.02 0.63
N ALA A 105 23.14 2.94 1.36
CA ALA A 105 21.74 3.33 1.12
C ALA A 105 21.54 3.95 -0.27
N GLU A 106 22.47 4.80 -0.73
CA GLU A 106 22.50 5.37 -2.08
C GLU A 106 22.64 4.30 -3.19
N ARG A 107 23.17 3.12 -2.86
CA ARG A 107 23.36 2.02 -3.80
C ARG A 107 22.10 1.17 -4.03
N TYR A 108 21.18 1.13 -3.07
CA TYR A 108 20.00 0.24 -3.09
C TYR A 108 18.64 0.95 -3.25
N ALA A 109 18.54 2.29 -3.12
CA ALA A 109 17.27 2.99 -3.30
C ALA A 109 17.43 4.47 -3.75
N PRO A 110 17.58 4.74 -5.06
CA PRO A 110 17.94 6.07 -5.57
C PRO A 110 16.79 7.10 -5.68
N SER A 111 15.56 6.83 -5.24
CA SER A 111 14.38 7.68 -5.53
C SER A 111 13.53 8.15 -4.34
N THR A 112 14.05 8.13 -3.12
CA THR A 112 13.44 8.78 -1.95
C THR A 112 14.57 9.43 -1.15
N ASP A 113 14.34 10.52 -0.43
CA ASP A 113 15.39 11.18 0.39
C ASP A 113 16.14 10.12 1.24
N PRO A 114 17.43 9.84 0.91
CA PRO A 114 18.13 8.66 1.43
C PRO A 114 18.31 8.67 2.95
N LEU A 115 18.37 9.86 3.54
CA LEU A 115 18.49 10.04 4.99
C LEU A 115 17.18 9.63 5.69
N LEU A 116 16.07 9.92 5.04
CA LEU A 116 14.71 9.75 5.53
C LEU A 116 14.29 8.27 5.47
N CYS A 117 14.74 7.50 4.48
CA CYS A 117 14.62 6.02 4.46
C CYS A 117 15.52 5.31 5.49
N ALA A 118 16.68 5.89 5.83
CA ALA A 118 17.57 5.33 6.86
C ALA A 118 17.07 5.63 8.29
N LEU A 119 16.49 6.80 8.51
CA LEU A 119 15.93 7.24 9.80
C LEU A 119 14.52 6.71 10.06
N THR A 120 13.88 6.22 9.00
CA THR A 120 12.52 5.70 8.99
C THR A 120 12.26 4.66 10.11
N PRO A 121 13.04 3.59 10.26
CA PRO A 121 12.79 2.59 11.30
C PRO A 121 12.91 3.15 12.73
N TRP A 122 13.75 4.17 12.93
CA TRP A 122 13.93 4.84 14.22
C TRP A 122 12.83 5.84 14.55
N LEU A 123 12.36 6.63 13.58
CA LEU A 123 11.18 7.48 13.73
C LEU A 123 9.93 6.63 14.03
N MET A 124 9.80 5.47 13.38
CA MET A 124 8.74 4.50 13.67
C MET A 124 8.85 3.95 15.09
N TRP A 125 10.06 3.64 15.55
CA TRP A 125 10.33 3.14 16.89
C TRP A 125 9.98 4.16 17.99
N GLU A 126 10.41 5.42 17.86
CA GLU A 126 10.10 6.49 18.82
C GLU A 126 8.60 6.83 18.85
N TYR A 127 7.92 6.74 17.70
CA TYR A 127 6.46 6.89 17.58
C TYR A 127 5.71 5.72 18.24
N LEU A 128 6.07 4.47 17.92
CA LEU A 128 5.42 3.27 18.48
C LEU A 128 5.72 3.07 19.98
N SER A 129 6.80 3.67 20.49
CA SER A 129 7.16 3.65 21.91
C SER A 129 6.60 4.84 22.71
N GLY A 130 5.87 5.76 22.07
CA GLY A 130 5.19 6.89 22.72
C GLY A 130 6.11 7.99 23.26
N LYS A 131 7.36 8.05 22.77
CA LYS A 131 8.39 9.00 23.22
C LYS A 131 8.45 10.31 22.41
N MET A 132 7.82 10.34 21.24
CA MET A 132 7.65 11.54 20.40
C MET A 132 6.18 11.76 20.06
N GLU A 133 5.75 13.02 19.96
CA GLU A 133 4.54 13.39 19.24
C GLU A 133 4.73 13.18 17.73
N PRO A 134 3.65 13.00 16.94
CA PRO A 134 3.76 12.72 15.51
C PRO A 134 4.65 13.77 14.83
N VAL A 135 5.80 13.33 14.30
CA VAL A 135 6.60 14.19 13.44
C VAL A 135 5.81 14.32 12.14
N ALA A 136 5.27 15.50 11.91
CA ALA A 136 4.29 15.79 10.87
C ALA A 136 4.80 15.68 9.42
N ASP A 137 6.00 15.13 9.16
CA ASP A 137 6.65 15.10 7.85
C ASP A 137 7.88 14.13 7.89
N LEU A 138 8.24 13.25 6.93
CA LEU A 138 8.13 13.44 5.48
C LEU A 138 8.35 12.21 4.53
N THR A 139 8.58 10.94 4.93
CA THR A 139 8.73 9.85 3.89
C THR A 139 8.26 8.46 4.27
N LEU A 140 8.32 8.11 5.55
CA LEU A 140 7.81 6.83 6.03
C LEU A 140 6.29 6.74 5.96
N ALA A 141 5.65 7.89 6.20
CA ALA A 141 4.25 8.16 5.96
C ALA A 141 3.86 8.17 4.48
N LEU A 142 4.76 7.83 3.54
CA LEU A 142 4.48 7.76 2.11
C LEU A 142 4.72 6.37 1.50
N THR A 143 5.38 5.44 2.20
CA THR A 143 5.71 4.13 1.63
C THR A 143 4.64 3.10 1.98
N PRO A 144 3.99 2.44 1.00
CA PRO A 144 3.02 1.39 1.27
C PRO A 144 3.73 0.07 1.61
N PHE A 145 3.23 -0.63 2.63
CA PHE A 145 3.70 -1.93 3.09
C PHE A 145 2.64 -3.00 2.80
N PHE A 146 3.09 -4.17 2.32
CA PHE A 146 2.22 -5.28 1.98
C PHE A 146 2.57 -6.48 2.85
N VAL A 147 1.56 -7.02 3.54
CA VAL A 147 1.63 -8.31 4.21
C VAL A 147 0.98 -9.34 3.29
N LEU A 148 1.80 -10.27 2.79
CA LEU A 148 1.37 -11.35 1.90
C LEU A 148 1.15 -12.61 2.72
N LEU A 149 -0.07 -13.11 2.71
CA LEU A 149 -0.48 -14.34 3.40
C LEU A 149 -0.76 -15.42 2.36
N ASP A 150 0.18 -16.33 2.18
CA ASP A 150 0.00 -17.43 1.25
C ASP A 150 -0.90 -18.53 1.84
N GLU A 151 -1.78 -19.11 1.03
CA GLU A 151 -2.71 -20.18 1.39
C GLU A 151 -3.46 -19.91 2.70
N MET A 152 -3.98 -18.69 2.82
CA MET A 152 -4.48 -18.17 4.09
C MET A 152 -5.66 -18.98 4.66
N ASN A 153 -6.38 -19.71 3.79
CA ASN A 153 -7.57 -20.51 4.09
C ASN A 153 -7.30 -21.97 4.49
N ILE A 154 -6.03 -22.38 4.69
CA ILE A 154 -5.69 -23.66 5.33
C ILE A 154 -6.34 -23.75 6.72
N SER A 155 -6.42 -22.63 7.42
CA SER A 155 -7.16 -22.51 8.68
C SER A 155 -8.28 -21.47 8.54
N ARG A 156 -9.23 -21.48 9.48
CA ARG A 156 -10.33 -20.51 9.49
C ARG A 156 -9.79 -19.11 9.73
N VAL A 157 -9.74 -18.32 8.66
CA VAL A 157 -9.21 -16.95 8.68
C VAL A 157 -9.91 -16.07 9.69
N GLU A 158 -11.23 -16.22 9.85
CA GLU A 158 -11.97 -15.45 10.84
C GLU A 158 -11.51 -15.66 12.29
N TYR A 159 -10.74 -16.72 12.60
CA TYR A 159 -10.28 -17.01 13.96
C TYR A 159 -8.91 -16.44 14.24
N TYR A 160 -7.90 -16.71 13.40
CA TYR A 160 -6.55 -16.19 13.65
C TYR A 160 -6.42 -14.72 13.25
N PHE A 161 -7.25 -14.24 12.32
CA PHE A 161 -7.21 -12.87 11.81
C PHE A 161 -8.27 -11.97 12.47
N SER A 162 -8.99 -12.47 13.49
CA SER A 162 -10.12 -11.77 14.12
C SER A 162 -9.75 -10.37 14.63
N ASP A 163 -8.60 -10.25 15.28
CA ASP A 163 -8.18 -9.00 15.91
C ASP A 163 -7.90 -7.92 14.86
N PHE A 164 -7.29 -8.30 13.74
CA PHE A 164 -7.10 -7.42 12.60
C PHE A 164 -8.44 -7.01 11.98
N LEU A 165 -9.36 -7.97 11.76
CA LEU A 165 -10.68 -7.68 11.19
C LEU A 165 -11.53 -6.77 12.09
N SER A 166 -11.36 -6.87 13.41
CA SER A 166 -12.01 -6.03 14.41
C SER A 166 -11.45 -4.61 14.37
N VAL A 167 -10.13 -4.46 14.47
CA VAL A 167 -9.48 -3.15 14.51
C VAL A 167 -9.67 -2.38 13.20
N LEU A 168 -9.72 -3.09 12.06
CA LEU A 168 -10.07 -2.49 10.76
C LEU A 168 -11.53 -2.06 10.65
N GLU A 169 -12.43 -2.52 11.52
CA GLU A 169 -13.83 -2.10 11.59
C GLU A 169 -14.04 -0.86 12.46
N GLY A 170 -13.23 -0.68 13.50
CA GLY A 170 -13.26 0.49 14.40
C GLY A 170 -12.96 1.83 13.72
N GLY A 171 -12.55 1.80 12.45
CA GLY A 171 -12.22 2.98 11.65
C GLY A 171 -10.86 3.56 11.99
N ARG A 172 -10.56 4.69 11.35
CA ARG A 172 -9.27 5.39 11.47
C ARG A 172 -9.43 6.79 12.07
N ASP A 173 -8.38 7.31 12.69
CA ASP A 173 -8.32 8.69 13.17
C ASP A 173 -7.91 9.67 12.04
N GLU A 174 -7.67 10.92 12.40
CA GLU A 174 -7.31 12.00 11.48
C GLU A 174 -5.95 11.75 10.81
N ASP A 175 -5.03 11.07 11.49
CA ASP A 175 -3.72 10.68 11.00
C ASP A 175 -3.76 9.35 10.21
N GLY A 176 -4.94 8.75 10.06
CA GLY A 176 -5.14 7.50 9.33
C GLY A 176 -4.78 6.24 10.10
N PHE A 177 -4.42 6.30 11.38
CA PHE A 177 -4.19 5.12 12.21
C PHE A 177 -5.50 4.50 12.70
N THR A 178 -5.53 3.19 12.91
CA THR A 178 -6.73 2.54 13.49
C THR A 178 -7.02 3.09 14.88
N ARG A 179 -8.28 3.37 15.18
CA ARG A 179 -8.68 3.91 16.50
C ARG A 179 -8.47 2.89 17.62
N GLU A 180 -8.72 1.63 17.30
CA GLU A 180 -8.49 0.51 18.20
C GLU A 180 -7.07 -0.03 18.04
N THR A 181 -6.59 -0.72 19.08
CA THR A 181 -5.28 -1.36 19.14
C THR A 181 -5.41 -2.87 19.15
N ILE A 182 -4.49 -3.55 18.47
CA ILE A 182 -4.29 -5.00 18.61
C ILE A 182 -3.49 -5.23 19.89
N LYS A 183 -4.02 -6.05 20.80
CA LYS A 183 -3.31 -6.42 22.03
C LYS A 183 -2.32 -7.54 21.71
N LEU A 184 -1.03 -7.29 21.95
CA LEU A 184 0.03 -8.27 21.68
C LEU A 184 0.37 -9.07 22.95
N HIS A 185 0.42 -8.40 24.11
CA HIS A 185 0.71 -9.07 25.39
C HIS A 185 0.28 -8.24 26.61
N GLY A 186 0.16 -8.91 27.76
CA GLY A 186 -0.24 -8.29 29.04
C GLY A 186 0.91 -7.74 29.91
N PHE A 187 2.16 -7.72 29.45
CA PHE A 187 3.24 -7.12 30.25
C PHE A 187 2.97 -5.62 30.47
N PRO A 188 3.12 -5.11 31.71
CA PRO A 188 2.98 -3.69 31.98
C PRO A 188 4.04 -2.89 31.22
N ALA A 189 3.74 -1.66 30.79
CA ALA A 189 4.71 -0.80 30.08
C ALA A 189 6.00 -0.52 30.88
N SER A 190 5.94 -0.65 32.22
CA SER A 190 7.08 -0.56 33.14
C SER A 190 7.86 -1.87 33.31
N ALA A 191 7.44 -2.97 32.65
CA ALA A 191 8.13 -4.23 32.73
C ALA A 191 9.56 -4.08 32.20
N ARG A 192 10.53 -4.42 33.05
CA ARG A 192 11.94 -4.48 32.69
C ARG A 192 12.52 -5.88 32.90
N ASP A 193 13.52 -6.24 32.12
CA ASP A 193 14.31 -7.45 32.31
C ASP A 193 15.40 -7.26 33.40
N LYS A 194 16.32 -8.23 33.53
CA LYS A 194 17.39 -8.19 34.54
C LYS A 194 18.43 -7.09 34.29
N ASN A 195 18.51 -6.58 33.06
CA ASN A 195 19.44 -5.55 32.64
C ASN A 195 18.79 -4.14 32.69
N GLY A 196 17.52 -4.05 33.06
CA GLY A 196 16.77 -2.80 33.12
C GLY A 196 16.11 -2.41 31.79
N ASP A 197 16.07 -3.33 30.82
CA ASP A 197 15.54 -3.09 29.48
C ASP A 197 14.05 -3.42 29.35
N PRO A 198 13.28 -2.71 28.50
CA PRO A 198 11.88 -3.02 28.22
C PRO A 198 11.68 -4.48 27.76
N LYS A 199 10.65 -5.15 28.30
CA LYS A 199 10.27 -6.52 27.95
C LYS A 199 8.76 -6.65 27.68
N PRO A 200 8.31 -7.61 26.86
CA PRO A 200 9.06 -8.69 26.23
C PRO A 200 9.85 -8.24 25.00
N ARG A 201 10.85 -9.04 24.62
CA ARG A 201 11.64 -8.88 23.41
C ARG A 201 11.41 -10.08 22.48
N ASP A 202 11.50 -9.87 21.17
CA ASP A 202 11.44 -10.93 20.16
C ASP A 202 12.74 -11.75 20.11
N SER A 203 12.83 -12.69 19.16
CA SER A 203 14.03 -13.50 18.95
C SER A 203 15.28 -12.70 18.58
N ASP A 204 15.09 -11.50 18.02
CA ASP A 204 16.16 -10.59 17.59
C ASP A 204 16.51 -9.57 18.69
N GLY A 205 15.92 -9.70 19.89
CA GLY A 205 16.17 -8.81 21.02
C GLY A 205 15.46 -7.47 20.92
N ARG A 206 14.53 -7.27 19.97
CA ARG A 206 13.76 -6.03 19.82
C ARG A 206 12.59 -6.02 20.78
N TYR A 207 12.32 -4.90 21.44
CA TYR A 207 11.17 -4.81 22.33
C TYR A 207 9.86 -4.85 21.54
N VAL A 208 8.93 -5.66 22.03
CA VAL A 208 7.59 -5.83 21.48
C VAL A 208 6.65 -4.94 22.28
N PRO A 209 5.89 -4.03 21.63
CA PRO A 209 4.93 -3.20 22.33
C PRO A 209 3.74 -4.04 22.84
N SER A 210 3.09 -3.61 23.92
CA SER A 210 1.91 -4.30 24.45
C SER A 210 0.71 -4.21 23.53
N GLU A 211 0.64 -3.14 22.74
CA GLU A 211 -0.48 -2.82 21.87
C GLU A 211 0.02 -2.19 20.58
N LEU A 212 -0.69 -2.44 19.47
CA LEU A 212 -0.31 -1.95 18.15
C LEU A 212 -1.50 -1.30 17.43
N ARG A 213 -1.31 -0.06 16.96
CA ARG A 213 -2.23 0.59 16.00
C ARG A 213 -1.77 0.26 14.58
N LEU A 214 -2.70 -0.04 13.68
CA LEU A 214 -2.35 -0.31 12.29
C LEU A 214 -2.21 1.03 11.53
N PRO A 215 -1.08 1.28 10.87
CA PRO A 215 -0.87 2.52 10.13
C PRO A 215 -1.70 2.54 8.83
N PRO A 216 -1.89 3.72 8.21
CA PRO A 216 -2.70 3.87 6.98
C PRO A 216 -2.03 3.26 5.73
N ASN A 217 -0.72 3.05 5.78
CA ASN A 217 0.09 2.56 4.68
C ASN A 217 0.25 1.03 4.65
N LEU A 218 -0.45 0.29 5.53
CA LEU A 218 -0.38 -1.16 5.62
C LEU A 218 -1.54 -1.82 4.86
N TYR A 219 -1.19 -2.70 3.93
CA TYR A 219 -2.10 -3.49 3.10
C TYR A 219 -1.92 -4.98 3.36
N PHE A 220 -3.03 -5.71 3.39
CA PHE A 220 -3.03 -7.17 3.52
C PHE A 220 -3.50 -7.78 2.21
N VAL A 221 -2.75 -8.77 1.71
CA VAL A 221 -3.10 -9.56 0.53
C VAL A 221 -2.98 -11.02 0.93
N GLY A 222 -4.05 -11.78 0.72
CA GLY A 222 -4.05 -13.21 0.99
C GLY A 222 -4.39 -14.00 -0.27
N THR A 223 -3.70 -15.11 -0.48
CA THR A 223 -4.03 -16.10 -1.52
C THR A 223 -4.83 -17.25 -0.92
N VAL A 224 -5.63 -17.90 -1.76
CA VAL A 224 -6.65 -18.85 -1.35
C VAL A 224 -6.69 -19.94 -2.41
N ASN A 225 -6.50 -21.18 -2.00
CA ASN A 225 -6.73 -22.31 -2.88
C ASN A 225 -8.21 -22.70 -2.79
N VAL A 226 -8.88 -22.83 -3.93
CA VAL A 226 -10.29 -23.24 -4.01
C VAL A 226 -10.34 -24.76 -4.21
N ASP A 227 -9.88 -25.50 -3.20
CA ASP A 227 -9.88 -26.97 -3.20
C ASP A 227 -10.81 -27.52 -2.10
N GLU A 228 -11.30 -28.75 -2.28
CA GLU A 228 -12.21 -29.43 -1.33
C GLU A 228 -11.66 -29.50 0.11
N THR A 229 -10.34 -29.40 0.29
CA THR A 229 -9.64 -29.49 1.57
C THR A 229 -9.56 -28.17 2.34
N THR A 230 -10.12 -27.08 1.81
CA THR A 230 -9.97 -25.74 2.39
C THR A 230 -11.27 -25.22 3.00
N HIS A 231 -11.17 -24.32 3.98
CA HIS A 231 -12.35 -23.71 4.59
C HIS A 231 -12.87 -22.54 3.74
N ALA A 232 -14.14 -22.59 3.36
CA ALA A 232 -14.82 -21.46 2.74
C ALA A 232 -14.82 -20.25 3.69
N PHE A 233 -14.59 -19.05 3.14
CA PHE A 233 -14.62 -17.83 3.93
C PHE A 233 -15.99 -17.53 4.48
N SER A 234 -16.02 -17.10 5.74
CA SER A 234 -17.23 -16.51 6.30
C SER A 234 -17.60 -15.20 5.55
N PRO A 235 -18.90 -14.88 5.44
CA PRO A 235 -19.34 -13.60 4.87
C PRO A 235 -18.69 -12.38 5.56
N LYS A 236 -18.30 -12.50 6.82
CA LYS A 236 -17.60 -11.44 7.57
C LYS A 236 -16.22 -11.12 6.97
N VAL A 237 -15.49 -12.12 6.50
CA VAL A 237 -14.18 -11.92 5.87
C VAL A 237 -14.36 -11.34 4.47
N LEU A 238 -15.27 -11.92 3.67
CA LEU A 238 -15.56 -11.44 2.31
C LEU A 238 -16.09 -9.99 2.30
N ASP A 239 -16.88 -9.59 3.29
CA ASP A 239 -17.36 -8.21 3.43
C ASP A 239 -16.20 -7.21 3.65
N ARG A 240 -15.06 -7.68 4.18
CA ARG A 240 -13.91 -6.84 4.55
C ARG A 240 -12.78 -6.84 3.51
N ALA A 241 -12.84 -7.66 2.47
CA ALA A 241 -11.81 -7.74 1.43
C ALA A 241 -12.38 -7.59 0.01
N PHE A 242 -11.58 -7.08 -0.92
CA PHE A 242 -11.86 -7.26 -2.34
C PHE A 242 -11.35 -8.63 -2.75
N THR A 243 -12.18 -9.42 -3.43
CA THR A 243 -11.82 -10.78 -3.85
C THR A 243 -11.49 -10.78 -5.34
N ILE A 244 -10.29 -11.27 -5.68
CA ILE A 244 -9.83 -11.43 -7.06
C ILE A 244 -9.77 -12.93 -7.34
N GLU A 245 -10.44 -13.35 -8.41
CA GLU A 245 -10.41 -14.73 -8.88
C GLU A 245 -9.42 -14.82 -10.05
N ILE A 246 -8.51 -15.79 -9.98
CA ILE A 246 -7.51 -16.04 -11.03
C ILE A 246 -7.92 -17.34 -11.72
N THR A 247 -8.54 -17.23 -12.90
CA THR A 247 -9.11 -18.39 -13.63
C THR A 247 -8.43 -18.69 -14.96
N ASP A 248 -7.87 -17.68 -15.59
CA ASP A 248 -7.32 -17.80 -16.94
C ASP A 248 -5.88 -18.34 -16.86
N VAL A 249 -5.65 -19.49 -17.49
CA VAL A 249 -4.33 -20.13 -17.61
C VAL A 249 -3.93 -20.11 -19.07
N ASP A 250 -2.77 -19.51 -19.35
CA ASP A 250 -2.18 -19.50 -20.68
C ASP A 250 -1.23 -20.70 -20.84
N PHE A 251 -1.66 -21.70 -21.61
CA PHE A 251 -0.82 -22.85 -21.97
C PHE A 251 0.12 -22.57 -23.14
N GLU A 252 -0.12 -21.54 -23.95
CA GLU A 252 0.77 -21.21 -25.08
C GLU A 252 2.10 -20.65 -24.57
N GLY A 253 2.07 -19.91 -23.46
CA GLY A 253 3.24 -19.37 -22.77
C GLY A 253 3.86 -20.26 -21.69
N TYR A 254 3.34 -21.48 -21.44
CA TYR A 254 3.75 -22.32 -20.31
C TYR A 254 4.19 -23.75 -20.69
N PRO A 255 5.31 -24.26 -20.13
CA PRO A 255 6.29 -23.54 -19.32
C PRO A 255 7.05 -22.55 -20.19
N ALA A 256 7.38 -21.39 -19.65
CA ALA A 256 8.19 -20.42 -20.38
C ALA A 256 9.54 -21.07 -20.77
N ASP A 257 9.86 -21.10 -22.08
CA ASP A 257 11.09 -21.71 -22.62
C ASP A 257 12.36 -21.15 -21.96
N THR A 258 12.28 -19.93 -21.45
CA THR A 258 13.21 -19.34 -20.51
C THR A 258 12.41 -18.70 -19.39
N ALA A 259 12.67 -19.06 -18.14
CA ALA A 259 12.31 -18.19 -17.02
C ALA A 259 13.01 -16.85 -17.28
N VAL A 260 12.29 -15.86 -17.80
CA VAL A 260 12.85 -14.52 -17.99
C VAL A 260 13.12 -14.02 -16.57
N PRO A 261 14.38 -14.00 -16.11
CA PRO A 261 14.66 -13.51 -14.77
C PRO A 261 14.27 -12.05 -14.81
N VAL A 262 13.31 -11.65 -13.98
CA VAL A 262 13.03 -10.23 -13.80
C VAL A 262 14.31 -9.64 -13.25
N THR A 263 15.01 -8.86 -14.07
CA THR A 263 16.23 -8.17 -13.65
C THR A 263 15.90 -7.23 -12.50
N GLU A 264 16.89 -6.96 -11.64
CA GLU A 264 16.71 -6.04 -10.52
C GLU A 264 16.21 -4.66 -10.99
N GLU A 265 16.71 -4.17 -12.14
CA GLU A 265 16.20 -2.95 -12.78
C GLU A 265 14.73 -3.04 -13.22
N GLN A 266 14.28 -4.17 -13.78
CA GLN A 266 12.88 -4.38 -14.15
C GLN A 266 11.98 -4.45 -12.92
N ALA A 267 12.42 -5.15 -11.88
CA ALA A 267 11.72 -5.22 -10.60
C ALA A 267 11.60 -3.84 -9.94
N ASP A 268 12.66 -3.04 -9.96
CA ASP A 268 12.67 -1.69 -9.41
C ASP A 268 11.77 -0.74 -10.20
N ARG A 269 11.80 -0.79 -11.54
CA ARG A 269 10.86 -0.02 -12.37
C ARG A 269 9.42 -0.40 -12.09
N LEU A 270 9.12 -1.69 -11.97
CA LEU A 270 7.77 -2.16 -11.64
C LEU A 270 7.36 -1.67 -10.25
N ARG A 271 8.26 -1.78 -9.27
CA ARG A 271 8.06 -1.30 -7.89
C ARG A 271 7.77 0.19 -7.89
N GLN A 272 8.58 1.02 -8.54
CA GLN A 272 8.34 2.47 -8.63
C GLN A 272 7.00 2.80 -9.29
N LYS A 273 6.65 2.08 -10.37
CA LYS A 273 5.38 2.28 -11.07
C LYS A 273 4.17 1.90 -10.21
N LEU A 274 4.27 0.88 -9.36
CA LEU A 274 3.17 0.39 -8.53
C LEU A 274 3.08 1.10 -7.18
N LEU A 275 4.19 1.32 -6.47
CA LEU A 275 4.16 1.90 -5.12
C LEU A 275 3.62 3.34 -5.12
N ALA A 276 3.95 4.16 -6.11
CA ALA A 276 3.49 5.54 -6.17
C ALA A 276 1.95 5.66 -6.20
N PRO A 277 1.22 4.90 -7.03
CA PRO A 277 -0.24 4.79 -6.95
C PRO A 277 -0.80 4.36 -5.58
N PHE A 278 -0.12 3.50 -4.83
CA PHE A 278 -0.55 3.03 -3.51
C PHE A 278 -0.20 4.00 -2.38
N ALA A 279 0.84 4.81 -2.56
CA ALA A 279 1.24 5.87 -1.64
C ALA A 279 0.23 7.03 -1.63
N ARG A 280 -0.29 7.42 -2.82
CA ARG A 280 -1.19 8.57 -3.01
C ARG A 280 -0.74 9.83 -2.25
N GLN A 281 0.55 10.15 -2.26
CA GLN A 281 1.11 11.29 -1.51
C GLN A 281 0.72 11.28 -0.01
N GLY A 282 0.58 10.11 0.61
CA GLY A 282 0.27 9.95 2.04
C GLY A 282 -1.21 9.81 2.35
N GLN A 283 -2.09 9.92 1.36
CA GLN A 283 -3.53 9.72 1.56
C GLN A 283 -3.91 8.23 1.66
N PHE A 284 -3.10 7.34 1.05
CA PHE A 284 -3.29 5.89 1.02
C PHE A 284 -4.70 5.43 0.57
N GLY A 285 -4.89 4.10 0.46
CA GLY A 285 -6.14 3.47 0.04
C GLY A 285 -7.16 3.33 1.19
N ILE A 286 -7.39 4.37 1.99
CA ILE A 286 -8.36 4.33 3.09
C ILE A 286 -9.75 4.83 2.65
N VAL A 287 -10.80 4.37 3.33
CA VAL A 287 -12.17 4.85 3.08
C VAL A 287 -12.34 6.22 3.73
N ASN A 288 -12.35 7.27 2.92
CA ASN A 288 -12.57 8.66 3.35
C ASN A 288 -13.97 9.16 2.92
N LYS A 289 -14.79 9.58 3.89
CA LYS A 289 -16.18 10.01 3.65
C LYS A 289 -16.28 11.32 2.87
N ASP A 290 -15.32 12.22 3.00
CA ASP A 290 -15.34 13.50 2.26
C ASP A 290 -14.92 13.28 0.80
N GLU A 291 -13.96 12.38 0.54
CA GLU A 291 -13.64 11.93 -0.82
C GLU A 291 -14.84 11.24 -1.47
N ILE A 292 -15.51 10.33 -0.75
CA ILE A 292 -16.74 9.66 -1.23
C ILE A 292 -17.83 10.69 -1.56
N ARG A 293 -18.07 11.68 -0.69
CA ARG A 293 -19.08 12.71 -0.91
C ARG A 293 -18.75 13.52 -2.17
N SER A 294 -17.48 13.90 -2.34
CA SER A 294 -16.99 14.68 -3.47
C SER A 294 -17.11 13.89 -4.78
N PHE A 295 -16.70 12.62 -4.76
CA PHE A 295 -16.80 11.73 -5.91
C PHE A 295 -18.26 11.51 -6.34
N VAL A 296 -19.16 11.23 -5.40
CA VAL A 296 -20.59 11.03 -5.68
C VAL A 296 -21.26 12.30 -6.20
N ALA A 297 -20.83 13.47 -5.72
CA ALA A 297 -21.35 14.74 -6.21
C ALA A 297 -20.98 14.96 -7.69
N ALA A 298 -19.77 14.59 -8.09
CA ALA A 298 -19.29 14.65 -9.47
C ALA A 298 -19.87 13.53 -10.36
N HIS A 299 -20.07 12.33 -9.81
CA HIS A 299 -20.47 11.12 -10.55
C HIS A 299 -21.76 10.51 -10.00
N ARG A 300 -22.85 11.28 -10.04
CA ARG A 300 -24.16 10.87 -9.49
C ARG A 300 -24.68 9.55 -10.07
N ALA A 301 -24.30 9.23 -11.31
CA ALA A 301 -24.71 8.00 -11.98
C ALA A 301 -24.35 6.73 -11.18
N TYR A 302 -23.11 6.61 -10.66
CA TYR A 302 -22.69 5.42 -9.92
C TYR A 302 -23.50 5.22 -8.63
N ARG A 303 -23.88 6.31 -7.96
CA ARG A 303 -24.77 6.23 -6.79
C ARG A 303 -26.14 5.68 -7.18
N THR A 304 -26.74 6.20 -8.25
CA THR A 304 -28.04 5.73 -8.73
C THR A 304 -27.98 4.26 -9.14
N GLN A 305 -26.90 3.84 -9.80
CA GLN A 305 -26.71 2.47 -10.25
C GLN A 305 -26.50 1.49 -9.09
N LEU A 306 -25.69 1.84 -8.08
CA LEU A 306 -25.56 1.02 -6.87
C LEU A 306 -26.87 0.94 -6.08
N HIS A 307 -27.63 2.03 -6.04
CA HIS A 307 -28.97 2.01 -5.43
C HIS A 307 -29.92 1.08 -6.20
N ALA A 308 -29.91 1.12 -7.53
CA ALA A 308 -30.69 0.21 -8.36
C ALA A 308 -30.28 -1.25 -8.11
N LEU A 309 -28.97 -1.56 -8.14
CA LEU A 309 -28.46 -2.90 -7.86
C LEU A 309 -28.86 -3.39 -6.46
N LYS A 310 -28.71 -2.55 -5.43
CA LYS A 310 -29.15 -2.87 -4.06
C LYS A 310 -30.66 -3.20 -4.04
N ALA A 311 -31.49 -2.38 -4.69
CA ALA A 311 -32.93 -2.58 -4.72
C ALA A 311 -33.31 -3.91 -5.41
N THR A 312 -32.64 -4.22 -6.53
CA THR A 312 -32.79 -5.47 -7.27
C THR A 312 -32.44 -6.71 -6.42
N LEU A 313 -31.45 -6.61 -5.54
CA LEU A 313 -31.00 -7.71 -4.69
C LEU A 313 -31.77 -7.83 -3.36
N GLN A 314 -32.53 -6.80 -2.98
CA GLN A 314 -33.24 -6.75 -1.70
C GLN A 314 -34.27 -7.88 -1.51
N PRO A 315 -35.09 -8.27 -2.51
CA PRO A 315 -36.05 -9.37 -2.38
C PRO A 315 -35.43 -10.74 -2.11
N PHE A 316 -34.12 -10.89 -2.37
CA PHE A 316 -33.38 -12.16 -2.24
C PHE A 316 -32.48 -12.19 -1.00
N ASP A 317 -32.55 -11.19 -0.13
CA ASP A 317 -31.64 -11.00 1.01
C ASP A 317 -30.15 -10.98 0.63
N LEU A 318 -29.85 -10.55 -0.60
CA LEU A 318 -28.49 -10.39 -1.15
C LEU A 318 -28.10 -8.91 -1.29
N HIS A 319 -28.90 -8.00 -0.72
CA HIS A 319 -28.58 -6.58 -0.71
C HIS A 319 -27.38 -6.26 0.19
N PHE A 320 -26.75 -5.12 -0.03
CA PHE A 320 -25.59 -4.68 0.73
C PHE A 320 -25.84 -3.34 1.45
N ALA A 321 -25.08 -3.15 2.54
CA ALA A 321 -25.15 -1.98 3.39
C ALA A 321 -24.22 -0.84 2.93
N TYR A 322 -24.24 0.28 3.66
CA TYR A 322 -23.44 1.47 3.34
C TYR A 322 -21.93 1.21 3.23
N ARG A 323 -21.39 0.24 3.97
CA ARG A 323 -19.98 -0.12 3.90
C ARG A 323 -19.53 -0.53 2.49
N ILE A 324 -20.29 -1.42 1.86
CA ILE A 324 -19.99 -1.89 0.49
C ILE A 324 -20.11 -0.74 -0.51
N PHE A 325 -21.10 0.15 -0.31
CA PHE A 325 -21.21 1.37 -1.09
C PHE A 325 -19.96 2.24 -0.95
N ASP A 326 -19.52 2.51 0.29
CA ASP A 326 -18.36 3.34 0.56
C ASP A 326 -17.08 2.75 -0.03
N GLU A 327 -16.88 1.45 0.11
CA GLU A 327 -15.69 0.74 -0.41
C GLU A 327 -15.66 0.73 -1.95
N ILE A 328 -16.79 0.50 -2.62
CA ILE A 328 -16.88 0.58 -4.10
C ILE A 328 -16.62 2.00 -4.60
N ILE A 329 -17.21 3.00 -3.95
CA ILE A 329 -17.00 4.41 -4.34
C ILE A 329 -15.56 4.85 -4.05
N ALA A 330 -14.98 4.46 -2.91
CA ALA A 330 -13.59 4.73 -2.59
C ALA A 330 -12.65 4.07 -3.62
N PHE A 331 -12.96 2.85 -4.06
CA PHE A 331 -12.23 2.19 -5.15
C PHE A 331 -12.27 3.01 -6.43
N CYS A 332 -13.44 3.51 -6.83
CA CYS A 332 -13.59 4.33 -8.04
C CYS A 332 -12.87 5.68 -7.92
N ALA A 333 -12.94 6.33 -6.74
CA ALA A 333 -12.20 7.56 -6.47
C ALA A 333 -10.68 7.33 -6.56
N ASN A 334 -10.20 6.21 -6.00
CA ASN A 334 -8.80 5.80 -6.11
C ASN A 334 -8.39 5.54 -7.56
N ALA A 335 -9.20 4.80 -8.31
CA ALA A 335 -8.99 4.51 -9.73
C ALA A 335 -8.88 5.78 -10.58
N GLN A 336 -9.73 6.78 -10.30
CA GLN A 336 -9.67 8.07 -10.96
C GLN A 336 -8.41 8.85 -10.57
N ALA A 337 -8.06 8.88 -9.28
CA ALA A 337 -6.91 9.63 -8.78
C ALA A 337 -5.56 9.07 -9.28
N ASN A 338 -5.43 7.74 -9.33
CA ASN A 338 -4.18 7.10 -9.75
C ASN A 338 -4.09 6.81 -11.26
N GLN A 339 -5.20 6.98 -12.00
CA GLN A 339 -5.29 6.84 -13.45
C GLN A 339 -4.89 5.45 -13.99
N LEU A 340 -4.81 4.43 -13.13
CA LEU A 340 -4.43 3.07 -13.51
C LEU A 340 -5.45 2.40 -14.45
N TRP A 341 -6.68 2.93 -14.48
CA TRP A 341 -7.78 2.38 -15.26
C TRP A 341 -7.98 3.07 -16.60
N THR A 342 -7.25 4.15 -16.90
CA THR A 342 -7.43 4.94 -18.13
C THR A 342 -7.37 4.08 -19.39
N ASP A 343 -6.36 3.20 -19.48
CA ASP A 343 -6.15 2.31 -20.62
C ASP A 343 -6.95 0.99 -20.53
N LEU A 344 -7.70 0.80 -19.43
CA LEU A 344 -8.50 -0.40 -19.14
C LEU A 344 -10.01 -0.13 -19.28
N GLY A 345 -10.40 0.90 -20.02
CA GLY A 345 -11.81 1.31 -20.18
C GLY A 345 -12.31 2.31 -19.12
N GLY A 346 -11.41 2.85 -18.31
CA GLY A 346 -11.66 3.98 -17.43
C GLY A 346 -12.52 3.65 -16.21
N LEU A 347 -13.29 4.65 -15.78
CA LEU A 347 -14.01 4.61 -14.51
C LEU A 347 -15.18 3.62 -14.52
N ASP A 348 -15.83 3.39 -15.67
CA ASP A 348 -16.90 2.39 -15.79
C ASP A 348 -16.36 0.97 -15.60
N THR A 349 -15.17 0.64 -16.14
CA THR A 349 -14.52 -0.66 -15.87
C THR A 349 -14.05 -0.78 -14.43
N ALA A 350 -13.52 0.29 -13.84
CA ALA A 350 -13.13 0.28 -12.42
C ALA A 350 -14.35 0.01 -11.53
N PHE A 351 -15.49 0.64 -11.82
CA PHE A 351 -16.75 0.43 -11.12
C PHE A 351 -17.28 -1.00 -11.32
N ASP A 352 -17.27 -1.52 -12.55
CA ASP A 352 -17.63 -2.90 -12.87
C ASP A 352 -16.81 -3.90 -12.06
N CYS A 353 -15.48 -3.78 -12.09
CA CYS A 353 -14.58 -4.64 -11.33
C CYS A 353 -14.79 -4.50 -9.82
N ALA A 354 -15.03 -3.29 -9.30
CA ALA A 354 -15.32 -3.09 -7.88
C ALA A 354 -16.62 -3.81 -7.45
N VAL A 355 -17.67 -3.74 -8.27
CA VAL A 355 -18.92 -4.49 -8.03
C VAL A 355 -18.66 -6.00 -8.10
N LEU A 356 -17.92 -6.45 -9.13
CA LEU A 356 -17.53 -7.85 -9.30
C LEU A 356 -16.83 -8.40 -8.06
N MET A 357 -15.77 -7.74 -7.61
CA MET A 357 -14.90 -8.17 -6.52
C MET A 357 -15.56 -8.05 -5.14
N LYS A 358 -16.68 -7.33 -5.01
CA LYS A 358 -17.23 -6.94 -3.71
C LYS A 358 -18.67 -7.35 -3.45
N VAL A 359 -19.48 -7.46 -4.51
CA VAL A 359 -20.88 -7.89 -4.42
C VAL A 359 -21.02 -9.38 -4.70
N LEU A 360 -20.40 -9.88 -5.78
CA LEU A 360 -20.58 -11.27 -6.21
C LEU A 360 -19.96 -12.33 -5.29
N PRO A 361 -18.90 -12.10 -4.49
CA PRO A 361 -18.39 -13.13 -3.56
C PRO A 361 -19.42 -13.67 -2.57
N LYS A 362 -20.51 -12.93 -2.32
CA LYS A 362 -21.61 -13.36 -1.45
C LYS A 362 -22.58 -14.35 -2.11
N PHE A 363 -22.45 -14.58 -3.41
CA PHE A 363 -23.34 -15.45 -4.19
C PHE A 363 -22.81 -16.88 -4.14
N HIS A 364 -23.37 -17.67 -3.23
CA HIS A 364 -23.10 -19.10 -3.15
C HIS A 364 -24.38 -19.85 -2.78
N GLY A 365 -24.62 -21.00 -3.40
CA GLY A 365 -25.78 -21.81 -3.09
C GLY A 365 -26.42 -22.53 -4.27
N PRO A 366 -27.57 -23.17 -4.01
CA PRO A 366 -28.30 -23.92 -5.01
C PRO A 366 -29.06 -23.01 -5.98
N ARG A 367 -29.43 -23.59 -7.13
CA ARG A 367 -30.19 -22.92 -8.20
C ARG A 367 -31.45 -22.20 -7.72
N SER A 368 -32.23 -22.83 -6.84
CA SER A 368 -33.48 -22.26 -6.31
C SER A 368 -33.29 -20.91 -5.59
N ARG A 369 -32.08 -20.66 -5.06
CA ARG A 369 -31.74 -19.40 -4.39
C ARG A 369 -31.09 -18.39 -5.35
N LEU A 370 -30.25 -18.85 -6.27
CA LEU A 370 -29.34 -17.98 -7.01
C LEU A 370 -29.77 -17.62 -8.44
N GLU A 371 -30.61 -18.42 -9.11
CA GLU A 371 -30.92 -18.20 -10.53
C GLU A 371 -31.55 -16.82 -10.79
N GLN A 372 -32.61 -16.48 -10.04
CA GLN A 372 -33.30 -15.20 -10.17
C GLN A 372 -32.45 -13.98 -9.80
N PRO A 373 -31.71 -13.95 -8.66
CA PRO A 373 -30.85 -12.81 -8.36
C PRO A 373 -29.71 -12.67 -9.38
N LEU A 374 -29.11 -13.77 -9.86
CA LEU A 374 -28.07 -13.70 -10.91
C LEU A 374 -28.61 -13.13 -12.22
N ARG A 375 -29.79 -13.58 -12.69
CA ARG A 375 -30.45 -12.97 -13.85
C ARG A 375 -30.74 -11.49 -13.66
N SER A 376 -31.13 -11.11 -12.45
CA SER A 376 -31.40 -9.71 -12.12
C SER A 376 -30.13 -8.85 -12.12
N VAL A 377 -28.99 -9.39 -11.66
CA VAL A 377 -27.67 -8.74 -11.81
C VAL A 377 -27.28 -8.66 -13.27
N LEU A 378 -27.47 -9.72 -14.06
CA LEU A 378 -27.15 -9.72 -15.48
C LEU A 378 -27.94 -8.65 -16.25
N ALA A 379 -29.24 -8.53 -15.96
CA ALA A 379 -30.07 -7.46 -16.49
C ALA A 379 -29.54 -6.06 -16.12
N TRP A 380 -29.11 -5.89 -14.87
CA TRP A 380 -28.48 -4.64 -14.41
C TRP A 380 -27.15 -4.37 -15.12
N THR A 381 -26.33 -5.38 -15.41
CA THR A 381 -25.07 -5.18 -16.16
C THR A 381 -25.29 -4.78 -17.62
N LEU A 382 -26.45 -5.14 -18.19
CA LEU A 382 -26.84 -4.74 -19.53
C LEU A 382 -27.34 -3.29 -19.53
N ASN A 383 -28.33 -3.00 -18.69
CA ASN A 383 -28.91 -1.67 -18.55
C ASN A 383 -29.17 -1.33 -17.06
N PRO A 384 -28.23 -0.62 -16.40
CA PRO A 384 -28.39 -0.25 -15.00
C PRO A 384 -29.55 0.70 -14.70
N THR A 385 -30.06 1.42 -15.72
CA THR A 385 -31.14 2.39 -15.57
C THR A 385 -32.53 1.78 -15.74
N ASP A 386 -32.63 0.68 -16.47
CA ASP A 386 -33.86 -0.09 -16.62
C ASP A 386 -33.55 -1.61 -16.66
N PRO A 387 -33.18 -2.22 -15.51
CA PRO A 387 -32.93 -3.65 -15.46
C PRO A 387 -34.21 -4.47 -15.69
N GLU A 388 -35.39 -3.94 -15.36
CA GLU A 388 -36.64 -4.67 -15.47
C GLU A 388 -37.07 -4.86 -16.93
N GLY A 389 -36.85 -3.84 -17.77
CA GLY A 389 -37.09 -3.94 -19.21
C GLY A 389 -36.26 -5.02 -19.90
N MET A 390 -35.11 -5.40 -19.33
CA MET A 390 -34.20 -6.40 -19.92
C MET A 390 -34.52 -7.85 -19.54
N ARG A 391 -35.50 -8.09 -18.65
CA ARG A 391 -35.74 -9.44 -18.09
C ARG A 391 -36.05 -10.50 -19.16
N GLN A 392 -36.83 -10.16 -20.19
CA GLN A 392 -37.20 -11.11 -21.24
C GLN A 392 -35.98 -11.57 -22.04
N GLU A 393 -35.12 -10.64 -22.43
CA GLU A 393 -33.87 -10.93 -23.15
C GLU A 393 -32.95 -11.81 -22.30
N ILE A 394 -32.80 -11.48 -21.02
CA ILE A 394 -31.97 -12.26 -20.08
C ILE A 394 -32.52 -13.66 -19.89
N ASP A 395 -33.83 -13.82 -19.71
CA ASP A 395 -34.46 -15.13 -19.56
C ASP A 395 -34.22 -16.01 -20.80
N GLU A 396 -34.26 -15.44 -22.01
CA GLU A 396 -33.97 -16.17 -23.24
C GLU A 396 -32.49 -16.58 -23.33
N TRP A 397 -31.56 -15.65 -23.08
CA TRP A 397 -30.11 -15.93 -23.16
C TRP A 397 -29.60 -16.83 -22.05
N THR A 398 -30.38 -17.00 -20.98
CA THR A 398 -30.00 -17.81 -19.81
C THR A 398 -31.01 -18.93 -19.53
N ARG A 399 -31.77 -19.37 -20.55
CA ARG A 399 -32.81 -20.40 -20.41
C ARG A 399 -32.25 -21.78 -20.00
N ASP A 400 -31.02 -22.09 -20.41
CA ASP A 400 -30.33 -23.35 -20.16
C ASP A 400 -28.80 -23.16 -20.17
N ALA A 401 -28.06 -24.22 -19.83
CA ALA A 401 -26.59 -24.19 -19.77
C ALA A 401 -25.93 -23.89 -21.13
N GLY A 402 -26.53 -24.33 -22.24
CA GLY A 402 -26.01 -24.11 -23.60
C GLY A 402 -26.18 -22.66 -24.07
N ALA A 403 -27.31 -22.04 -23.73
CA ALA A 403 -27.55 -20.61 -23.92
C ALA A 403 -26.53 -19.77 -23.13
N CYS A 404 -26.32 -20.10 -21.85
CA CYS A 404 -25.32 -19.45 -21.01
C CYS A 404 -23.90 -19.60 -21.59
N LEU A 405 -23.53 -20.81 -22.06
CA LEU A 405 -22.22 -21.05 -22.68
C LEU A 405 -22.03 -20.22 -23.95
N SER A 406 -23.08 -20.06 -24.76
CA SER A 406 -23.03 -19.26 -25.99
C SER A 406 -22.82 -17.78 -25.67
N LEU A 407 -23.55 -17.25 -24.69
CA LEU A 407 -23.39 -15.87 -24.21
C LEU A 407 -22.01 -15.65 -23.58
N ARG A 408 -21.49 -16.61 -22.82
CA ARG A 408 -20.15 -16.55 -22.23
C ARG A 408 -19.08 -16.43 -23.32
N ARG A 409 -19.13 -17.27 -24.35
CA ARG A 409 -18.18 -17.23 -25.48
C ARG A 409 -18.21 -15.91 -26.24
N GLU A 410 -19.36 -15.24 -26.30
CA GLU A 410 -19.46 -13.91 -26.87
C GLU A 410 -18.76 -12.87 -25.98
N LEU A 411 -19.05 -12.88 -24.67
CA LEU A 411 -18.40 -11.99 -23.70
C LEU A 411 -16.88 -12.18 -23.66
N ASP A 412 -16.39 -13.42 -23.66
CA ASP A 412 -14.97 -13.74 -23.66
C ASP A 412 -14.28 -13.20 -24.92
N ARG A 413 -14.90 -13.34 -26.11
CA ARG A 413 -14.36 -12.77 -27.36
C ARG A 413 -14.26 -11.25 -27.31
N HIS A 414 -15.27 -10.55 -26.79
CA HIS A 414 -15.22 -9.09 -26.69
C HIS A 414 -14.19 -8.60 -25.67
N LEU A 415 -14.13 -9.25 -24.50
CA LEU A 415 -13.18 -8.88 -23.44
C LEU A 415 -11.72 -9.15 -23.83
N LEU A 416 -11.44 -10.23 -24.56
CA LEU A 416 -10.10 -10.55 -25.06
C LEU A 416 -9.74 -9.78 -26.33
N GLY A 417 -10.71 -9.52 -27.20
CA GLY A 417 -10.53 -8.86 -28.49
C GLY A 417 -10.56 -7.33 -28.46
N GLY A 418 -10.92 -6.72 -27.32
CA GLY A 418 -11.04 -5.25 -27.18
C GLY A 418 -12.22 -4.65 -27.94
N GLU A 419 -13.22 -5.46 -28.28
CA GLU A 419 -14.43 -5.02 -28.99
C GLU A 419 -15.50 -4.50 -28.01
N ALA A 420 -16.36 -3.60 -28.48
CA ALA A 420 -17.48 -3.10 -27.69
C ALA A 420 -18.47 -4.24 -27.41
N THR A 421 -18.68 -4.53 -26.12
CA THR A 421 -19.75 -5.43 -25.67
C THR A 421 -21.08 -4.69 -25.55
N ARG A 422 -22.18 -5.42 -25.69
CA ARG A 422 -23.53 -4.91 -25.40
C ARG A 422 -23.74 -4.63 -23.90
N PHE A 423 -22.98 -5.29 -23.03
CA PHE A 423 -23.07 -5.10 -21.59
C PHE A 423 -22.28 -3.86 -21.19
N ARG A 424 -22.90 -2.96 -20.43
CA ARG A 424 -22.19 -1.84 -19.84
C ARG A 424 -21.13 -2.32 -18.83
N TYR A 425 -21.44 -3.38 -18.08
CA TYR A 425 -20.58 -3.97 -17.05
C TYR A 425 -20.21 -5.40 -17.40
N ALA A 426 -19.26 -5.53 -18.32
CA ALA A 426 -18.87 -6.75 -19.00
C ALA A 426 -18.22 -7.80 -18.08
N ASN A 427 -17.37 -7.37 -17.13
CA ASN A 427 -16.65 -8.27 -16.23
C ASN A 427 -17.62 -8.93 -15.26
N THR A 428 -18.51 -8.13 -14.67
CA THR A 428 -19.61 -8.65 -13.85
C THR A 428 -20.52 -9.57 -14.66
N ALA A 429 -20.90 -9.17 -15.89
CA ALA A 429 -21.75 -9.98 -16.76
C ALA A 429 -21.13 -11.36 -17.05
N ARG A 430 -19.84 -11.39 -17.43
CA ARG A 430 -19.09 -12.62 -17.72
C ARG A 430 -19.13 -13.57 -16.52
N LYS A 431 -18.84 -13.08 -15.31
CA LYS A 431 -18.87 -13.92 -14.11
C LYS A 431 -20.28 -14.43 -13.80
N VAL A 432 -21.29 -13.57 -13.88
CA VAL A 432 -22.69 -13.95 -13.63
C VAL A 432 -23.16 -15.03 -14.62
N VAL A 433 -22.82 -14.91 -15.91
CA VAL A 433 -23.13 -15.93 -16.91
C VAL A 433 -22.41 -17.24 -16.62
N CYS A 434 -21.15 -17.20 -16.18
CA CYS A 434 -20.43 -18.40 -15.74
C CYS A 434 -21.14 -19.09 -14.56
N MET A 435 -21.59 -18.31 -13.57
CA MET A 435 -22.31 -18.84 -12.41
C MET A 435 -23.67 -19.42 -12.81
N LEU A 436 -24.42 -18.76 -13.69
CA LEU A 436 -25.68 -19.29 -14.24
C LEU A 436 -25.46 -20.59 -15.02
N GLN A 437 -24.41 -20.65 -15.84
CA GLN A 437 -24.02 -21.89 -16.54
C GLN A 437 -23.80 -23.04 -15.54
N SER A 438 -23.04 -22.80 -14.47
CA SER A 438 -22.81 -23.78 -13.41
C SER A 438 -24.10 -24.17 -12.68
N LEU A 439 -25.00 -23.21 -12.39
CA LEU A 439 -26.31 -23.53 -11.80
C LEU A 439 -27.16 -24.44 -12.66
N HIS A 440 -27.18 -24.22 -13.98
CA HIS A 440 -27.94 -25.07 -14.90
C HIS A 440 -27.29 -26.44 -15.10
N ALA A 441 -25.96 -26.52 -15.08
CA ALA A 441 -25.23 -27.77 -15.29
C ALA A 441 -25.13 -28.64 -14.03
N LEU A 442 -24.88 -28.04 -12.87
CA LEU A 442 -24.50 -28.72 -11.62
C LEU A 442 -25.53 -28.51 -10.49
N GLY A 443 -26.49 -27.60 -10.65
CA GLY A 443 -27.47 -27.26 -9.62
C GLY A 443 -26.94 -26.37 -8.48
N PHE A 444 -25.65 -26.02 -8.52
CA PHE A 444 -24.96 -25.23 -7.51
C PHE A 444 -23.97 -24.27 -8.19
N ALA A 445 -23.77 -23.10 -7.60
CA ALA A 445 -22.77 -22.14 -8.04
C ALA A 445 -22.17 -21.41 -6.84
N SER A 446 -20.92 -21.00 -7.06
CA SER A 446 -20.06 -20.28 -6.15
C SER A 446 -19.36 -19.18 -6.94
N PHE A 447 -19.01 -18.08 -6.27
CA PHE A 447 -18.12 -17.08 -6.85
C PHE A 447 -16.69 -17.60 -7.00
N ALA A 448 -16.22 -18.39 -6.04
CA ALA A 448 -14.94 -19.09 -6.12
C ALA A 448 -15.03 -20.32 -7.01
#